data_AF-A0A925B6P5-F1
#
_entry.id   AF-A0A925B6P5-F1
#
_cell.length_a   1.000
_cell.length_b   1.000
_cell.length_c   1.000
_cell.angle_alpha   90.00
_cell.angle_beta   90.00
_cell.angle_gamma   90.00
#
_symmetry.space_group_name_H-M   'P 1'
#
loop_
_entity.id
_entity.type
_entity.pdbx_description
1 polymer ?
#
loop_
_entity_poly.entity_id
_entity_poly.type
_entity_poly.pdbx_seq_one_letter_code
_entity_poly.pdbx_strand_id
1 'polypeptide(L)' 'MDEFAMRVVFPEELHLLLEVEGLRLVTRYGDLDRSPFRSDSPSQVCIVRPA' A
#
# COMPACT_ATOMS: atom_id res chain seq x y z
N MET A 1 -19.06 -22.23 -4.58
CA MET A 1 -17.87 -21.45 -4.93
C MET A 1 -18.05 -20.16 -4.19
N ASP A 2 -17.33 -19.98 -3.09
CA ASP A 2 -17.46 -18.77 -2.29
C ASP A 2 -17.07 -17.56 -3.14
N GLU A 3 -17.82 -16.47 -3.02
CA GLU A 3 -17.59 -15.23 -3.75
C GLU A 3 -16.28 -14.58 -3.30
N PHE A 4 -15.44 -14.20 -4.25
CA PHE A 4 -14.19 -13.51 -3.94
C PHE A 4 -14.47 -12.05 -3.58
N ALA A 5 -14.44 -11.73 -2.27
CA ALA A 5 -14.65 -10.38 -1.76
C ALA A 5 -13.32 -9.61 -1.69
N MET A 6 -13.11 -8.67 -2.60
CA MET A 6 -11.99 -7.74 -2.55
C MET A 6 -12.43 -6.41 -1.91
N ARG A 7 -11.61 -5.88 -1.00
CA ARG A 7 -11.76 -4.51 -0.48
C ARG A 7 -10.61 -3.65 -1.00
N VAL A 8 -10.95 -2.46 -1.48
CA VAL A 8 -9.98 -1.44 -1.86
C VAL A 8 -9.98 -0.38 -0.76
N VAL A 9 -8.80 0.09 -0.39
CA VAL A 9 -8.60 1.23 0.50
C VAL A 9 -7.89 2.33 -0.27
N PHE A 10 -8.17 3.58 0.06
CA PHE A 10 -7.42 4.69 -0.49
C PHE A 10 -5.94 4.61 -0.07
N PRO A 11 -5.01 5.11 -0.91
CA PRO A 11 -3.59 5.08 -0.58
C PRO A 11 -3.25 5.71 0.78
N GLU A 12 -3.93 6.80 1.14
CA GLU A 12 -3.77 7.50 2.42
C GLU A 12 -4.32 6.70 3.60
N GLU A 13 -5.40 5.93 3.41
CA GLU A 13 -5.95 5.05 4.45
C GLU A 13 -4.96 3.93 4.79
N LEU A 14 -4.25 3.40 3.79
CA LEU A 14 -3.22 2.39 4.04
C LEU A 14 -2.13 2.93 4.98
N HIS A 15 -1.74 4.21 4.86
CA HIS A 15 -0.73 4.79 5.74
C HIS A 15 -1.20 4.81 7.20
N LEU A 16 -2.46 5.19 7.43
CA LEU A 16 -3.05 5.19 8.76
C LEU A 16 -3.09 3.77 9.35
N LEU A 17 -3.49 2.78 8.55
CA LEU A 17 -3.52 1.38 8.98
C LEU A 17 -2.12 0.87 9.36
N LEU A 18 -1.09 1.23 8.59
CA LEU A 18 0.29 0.87 8.93
C LEU A 18 0.72 1.47 10.27
N GLU A 19 0.45 2.76 10.50
CA GLU A 19 0.83 3.45 11.74
C GLU A 19 0.14 2.85 12.98
N VAL A 20 -1.17 2.56 12.89
CA VAL A 20 -1.94 1.93 13.97
C VAL A 20 -1.37 0.56 14.35
N GLU A 21 -0.85 -0.18 13.37
CA GLU A 21 -0.23 -1.50 13.58
C GLU A 21 1.27 -1.43 13.96
N GLY A 22 1.79 -0.23 14.27
CA GLY A 22 3.19 -0.04 14.66
C GLY A 22 4.17 -0.28 13.52
N LEU A 23 3.76 -0.02 12.28
CA LEU A 23 4.61 -0.08 11.09
C LEU A 23 4.89 1.31 10.57
N ARG A 24 6.14 1.54 10.16
CA ARG A 24 6.57 2.78 9.51
C ARG A 24 6.84 2.55 8.03
N LEU A 25 6.22 3.39 7.19
CA LEU A 25 6.47 3.40 5.76
C LEU A 25 7.91 3.87 5.45
N VAL A 26 8.64 3.08 4.67
CA VAL A 26 10.00 3.40 4.20
C VAL A 26 9.97 4.01 2.80
N THR A 27 9.24 3.38 1.87
CA THR A 27 9.09 3.88 0.49
C THR A 27 7.86 3.28 -0.19
N ARG A 28 7.43 3.88 -1.30
CA ARG A 28 6.30 3.47 -2.13
C ARG A 28 6.69 3.43 -3.61
N TYR A 29 6.28 2.36 -4.26
CA TYR A 29 6.42 2.18 -5.71
C TYR A 29 5.05 2.00 -6.37
N GLY A 30 4.97 2.41 -7.64
CA GLY A 30 3.78 2.28 -8.48
C GLY A 30 3.61 0.90 -9.10
N ASP A 31 4.69 0.11 -9.11
CA ASP A 31 4.73 -1.26 -9.60
C ASP A 31 5.96 -1.99 -9.03
N LEU A 32 6.11 -3.28 -9.38
CA LEU A 32 7.24 -4.13 -9.03
C LEU A 32 8.54 -3.80 -9.80
N ASP A 33 8.59 -2.66 -10.48
CA ASP A 33 9.74 -2.14 -11.22
C ASP A 33 10.50 -1.02 -10.47
N ARG A 34 10.03 -0.66 -9.26
CA ARG A 34 10.53 0.45 -8.43
C ARG A 34 10.27 1.85 -9.00
N SER A 35 9.39 1.99 -9.98
CA SER A 35 8.89 3.29 -10.41
C SER A 35 8.17 4.00 -9.24
N PRO A 36 8.25 5.33 -9.12
CA PRO A 36 7.57 6.05 -8.06
C PRO A 36 6.06 5.84 -8.11
N PHE A 37 5.41 5.71 -6.94
CA PHE A 37 3.96 5.72 -6.87
C PHE A 37 3.39 7.09 -7.29
N ARG A 38 2.40 7.08 -8.17
CA ARG A 38 1.71 8.25 -8.73
C ARG A 38 0.21 7.95 -8.86
N SER A 39 -0.59 8.99 -9.15
CA SER A 39 -2.05 8.85 -9.31
C SER A 39 -2.45 7.94 -10.49
N ASP A 40 -1.55 7.72 -11.44
CA ASP A 40 -1.72 6.87 -12.62
C ASP A 40 -1.03 5.50 -12.47
N SER A 41 -0.47 5.19 -11.29
CA SER A 41 0.17 3.91 -11.04
C SER A 41 -0.86 2.76 -11.05
N PRO A 42 -0.55 1.62 -11.69
CA PRO A 42 -1.46 0.47 -11.75
C PRO A 42 -1.60 -0.22 -10.39
N SER A 43 -0.64 -0.02 -9.48
CA SER A 43 -0.60 -0.64 -8.16
C SER A 43 0.07 0.27 -7.13
N GLN A 44 0.03 -0.16 -5.88
CA GLN A 44 0.80 0.43 -4.79
C GLN A 44 1.60 -0.65 -4.08
N VAL A 45 2.92 -0.50 -4.07
CA VAL A 45 3.84 -1.40 -3.37
C VAL A 45 4.52 -0.62 -2.24
N CYS A 46 4.18 -0.96 -0.99
CA CYS A 46 4.76 -0.33 0.20
C CYS A 46 5.86 -1.19 0.81
N ILE A 47 7.04 -0.59 1.03
CA ILE A 47 8.07 -1.18 1.88
C ILE A 47 7.93 -0.58 3.27
N VAL A 48 7.79 -1.45 4.27
CA VAL A 48 7.54 -1.05 5.66
C VAL A 48 8.52 -1.73 6.60
N ARG A 49 8.71 -1.16 7.78
CA ARG A 49 9.46 -1.75 8.89
C ARG A 49 8.70 -1.57 10.20
N PRO A 50 8.98 -2.38 11.24
CA PRO A 50 8.51 -2.07 12.59
C PRO A 50 8.94 -0.65 13.02
N ALA A 51 8.03 0.05 13.70
CA ALA A 51 8.27 1.37 14.29
C ALA A 51 9.27 1.30 15.46
#